data_AF-A0A831ZGF0-F1
#
_entry.id   AF-A0A831ZGF0-F1
#
_cell.length_a   1.000
_cell.length_b   1.000
_cell.length_c   1.000
_cell.angle_alpha   90.00
_cell.angle_beta   90.00
_cell.angle_gamma   90.00
#
_symmetry.space_group_name_H-M   'P 1'
#
loop_
_entity.id
_entity.type
_entity.pdbx_description
1 polymer ?
#
loop_
_entity_poly.entity_id
_entity_poly.type
_entity_poly.pdbx_seq_one_letter_code
_entity_poly.pdbx_strand_id
1 'polypeptide(L)'
;MNKTLLVTSIALTLGITTPSANAAFTTLSAGDYTMSITGGCFSFGDCTRPGTGSGFTDNTASQAVFTVTANTATTRTIGSTIGSGSVGGTNGTINFSIDTSGNMSISSFAQDSYINNCCGNLYIDAAGGTDSMTGSIDSSGNVTFTPAGREGLFSAFSTTWGVQEWNRDNASDGQGSGTFTPFTSGTATNRSEKTIPAFSLTGSALIDDDSGGWTGTIVSAGNVGSSWTFNGTGLDNIQYSEVWDISITAAPAVPVPAAVWLFGSGLLGLIGVARRRKHI
;
A
#
# COMPACT_ATOMS: atom_id res chain seq x y z
N MET A 1 -11.85 38.86 31.19
CA MET A 1 -10.99 38.78 29.99
C MET A 1 -9.54 38.97 30.43
N ASN A 2 -8.58 38.33 29.75
CA ASN A 2 -7.11 38.50 29.89
C ASN A 2 -6.34 37.53 30.82
N LYS A 3 -6.42 36.20 30.59
CA LYS A 3 -5.40 35.27 31.12
C LYS A 3 -4.73 34.36 30.08
N THR A 4 -5.20 34.35 28.83
CA THR A 4 -4.73 33.40 27.80
C THR A 4 -3.56 33.91 26.95
N LEU A 5 -3.27 35.22 26.95
CA LEU A 5 -2.26 35.84 26.08
C LEU A 5 -0.82 35.79 26.62
N LEU A 6 -0.61 35.47 27.90
CA LEU A 6 0.73 35.54 28.51
C LEU A 6 1.56 34.26 28.28
N VAL A 7 0.92 33.12 28.03
CA VAL A 7 1.62 31.83 27.94
C VAL A 7 2.33 31.65 26.60
N THR A 8 1.80 32.20 25.51
CA THR A 8 2.41 32.11 24.17
C THR A 8 3.68 32.95 24.01
N SER A 9 3.88 33.99 24.84
CA SER A 9 5.01 34.91 24.67
C SER A 9 6.31 34.44 25.36
N ILE A 10 6.22 33.54 26.35
CA ILE A 10 7.39 33.02 27.09
C ILE A 10 8.04 31.82 26.38
N ALA A 11 7.30 31.09 25.55
CA ALA A 11 7.85 29.95 24.81
C ALA A 11 8.88 30.37 23.74
N LEU A 12 8.71 31.57 23.14
CA LEU A 12 9.56 32.04 22.05
C LEU A 12 10.98 32.44 22.51
N THR A 13 11.17 32.82 23.78
CA THR A 13 12.47 33.29 24.32
C THR A 13 13.36 32.17 24.86
N LEU A 14 12.84 30.95 25.02
CA LEU A 14 13.59 29.82 25.58
C LEU A 14 14.10 28.82 24.51
N GLY A 15 13.87 29.08 23.23
CA GLY A 15 14.24 28.12 22.16
C GLY A 15 13.53 26.76 22.29
N ILE A 16 12.48 26.70 23.12
CA ILE A 16 11.63 25.52 23.25
C ILE A 16 10.71 25.57 22.03
N THR A 17 11.12 24.87 20.97
CA THR A 17 10.18 24.52 19.89
C THR A 17 9.11 23.66 20.55
N THR A 18 7.97 24.25 20.90
CA THR A 18 6.78 23.47 21.16
C THR A 18 6.57 22.61 19.93
N PRO A 19 6.41 21.27 20.05
CA PRO A 19 5.99 20.47 18.90
C PRO A 19 4.78 21.19 18.31
N SER A 20 4.86 21.58 17.04
CA SER A 20 3.72 22.14 16.33
C SER A 20 2.56 21.18 16.60
N ALA A 21 1.45 21.70 17.13
CA ALA A 21 0.26 20.88 17.30
C ALA A 21 -0.06 20.32 15.90
N ASN A 22 0.12 19.01 15.71
CA ASN A 22 -0.10 18.39 14.41
C ASN A 22 -1.44 18.84 13.86
N ALA A 23 -1.45 19.34 12.63
CA ALA A 23 -2.64 19.87 12.01
C ALA A 23 -3.73 18.78 11.98
N ALA A 24 -4.96 19.16 12.34
CA ALA A 24 -6.08 18.24 12.29
C ALA A 24 -6.29 17.75 10.86
N PHE A 25 -6.75 16.50 10.72
CA PHE A 25 -7.06 15.93 9.42
C PHE A 25 -8.10 16.78 8.67
N THR A 26 -7.74 17.23 7.47
CA THR A 26 -8.68 17.79 6.50
C THR A 26 -9.22 16.66 5.63
N THR A 27 -10.54 16.42 5.63
CA THR A 27 -11.16 15.35 4.83
C THR A 27 -10.83 15.48 3.34
N LEU A 28 -10.43 14.36 2.73
CA LEU A 28 -10.21 14.28 1.29
C LEU A 28 -11.55 14.45 0.54
N SER A 29 -11.55 15.28 -0.49
CA SER A 29 -12.67 15.38 -1.45
C SER A 29 -12.65 14.20 -2.42
N ALA A 30 -13.78 13.90 -3.07
CA ALA A 30 -13.80 12.94 -4.16
C ALA A 30 -12.80 13.35 -5.27
N GLY A 31 -11.97 12.41 -5.73
CA GLY A 31 -10.89 12.70 -6.66
C GLY A 31 -9.81 11.62 -6.69
N ASP A 32 -8.76 11.87 -7.48
CA ASP A 32 -7.62 10.96 -7.64
C ASP A 32 -6.46 11.37 -6.72
N TYR A 33 -5.80 10.38 -6.14
CA TYR A 33 -4.76 10.54 -5.13
C TYR A 33 -3.64 9.52 -5.34
N THR A 34 -2.45 9.88 -4.85
CA THR A 34 -1.29 9.01 -4.78
C THR A 34 -0.88 8.83 -3.33
N MET A 35 -0.92 7.60 -2.84
CA MET A 35 -0.34 7.18 -1.56
C MET A 35 1.06 6.65 -1.80
N SER A 36 2.06 7.33 -1.25
CA SER A 36 3.45 6.92 -1.25
C SER A 36 3.80 6.23 0.06
N ILE A 37 4.45 5.07 0.00
CA ILE A 37 5.02 4.40 1.18
C ILE A 37 6.41 5.01 1.39
N THR A 38 6.58 5.79 2.45
CA THR A 38 7.81 6.54 2.72
C THR A 38 8.74 5.82 3.70
N GLY A 39 8.25 4.81 4.39
CA GLY A 39 8.99 4.08 5.40
C GLY A 39 8.18 2.91 5.98
N GLY A 40 8.70 2.33 7.06
CA GLY A 40 8.02 1.28 7.80
C GLY A 40 8.88 0.06 8.12
N CYS A 41 8.22 -1.06 8.42
CA CYS A 41 8.87 -2.32 8.75
C CYS A 41 8.05 -3.54 8.32
N PHE A 42 8.75 -4.68 8.25
CA PHE A 42 8.16 -6.00 8.12
C PHE A 42 8.90 -7.00 9.02
N SER A 43 8.17 -7.97 9.56
CA SER A 43 8.74 -9.10 10.30
C SER A 43 7.78 -10.29 10.37
N PHE A 44 8.34 -11.49 10.53
CA PHE A 44 7.59 -12.66 11.01
C PHE A 44 7.48 -12.60 12.55
N GLY A 45 6.59 -11.74 13.00
CA GLY A 45 6.41 -11.36 14.39
C GLY A 45 6.03 -9.89 14.46
N ASP A 46 6.27 -9.26 15.61
CA ASP A 46 6.07 -7.83 15.82
C ASP A 46 7.29 -7.05 15.31
N CYS A 47 7.15 -6.31 14.19
CA CYS A 47 8.24 -5.57 13.57
C CYS A 47 8.56 -4.23 14.26
N THR A 48 7.72 -3.79 15.19
CA THR A 48 7.94 -2.53 15.94
C THR A 48 8.86 -2.72 17.14
N ARG A 49 9.14 -3.97 17.52
CA ARG A 49 10.09 -4.26 18.59
C ARG A 49 11.52 -3.93 18.14
N PRO A 50 12.33 -3.35 19.03
CA PRO A 50 13.74 -3.12 18.74
C PRO A 50 14.44 -4.41 18.29
N GLY A 51 15.05 -4.38 17.11
CA GLY A 51 15.87 -5.50 16.59
C GLY A 51 15.10 -6.61 15.87
N THR A 52 13.80 -6.49 15.64
CA THR A 52 12.99 -7.56 15.00
C THR A 52 12.51 -7.25 13.58
N GLY A 53 12.52 -5.98 13.14
CA GLY A 53 12.09 -5.56 11.81
C GLY A 53 13.24 -5.38 10.82
N SER A 54 13.06 -5.85 9.58
CA SER A 54 13.86 -5.36 8.45
C SER A 54 13.32 -3.99 8.06
N GLY A 55 14.20 -2.98 8.05
CA GLY A 55 13.83 -1.65 7.57
C GLY A 55 13.40 -1.70 6.10
N PHE A 56 12.32 -1.00 5.80
CA PHE A 56 11.85 -0.79 4.44
C PHE A 56 12.88 0.10 3.72
N THR A 57 13.65 -0.49 2.81
CA THR A 57 14.72 0.21 2.08
C THR A 57 14.40 0.17 0.60
N ASP A 58 14.52 1.34 -0.04
CA ASP A 58 14.33 1.52 -1.48
C ASP A 58 15.17 0.49 -2.24
N ASN A 59 14.50 -0.24 -3.12
CA ASN A 59 15.11 -1.30 -3.90
C ASN A 59 16.08 -0.73 -4.95
N THR A 60 17.26 -1.33 -5.07
CA THR A 60 18.05 -1.20 -6.31
C THR A 60 17.32 -1.84 -7.50
N ALA A 61 17.69 -1.49 -8.73
CA ALA A 61 17.12 -2.10 -9.94
C ALA A 61 17.19 -3.64 -9.95
N SER A 62 18.22 -4.24 -9.35
CA SER A 62 18.36 -5.69 -9.20
C SER A 62 17.48 -6.30 -8.10
N GLN A 63 16.98 -5.48 -7.17
CA GLN A 63 16.09 -5.89 -6.07
C GLN A 63 14.62 -5.63 -6.39
N ALA A 64 14.33 -4.78 -7.38
CA ALA A 64 12.97 -4.44 -7.80
C ALA A 64 12.27 -5.55 -8.60
N VAL A 65 13.03 -6.54 -9.12
CA VAL A 65 12.54 -7.46 -10.14
C VAL A 65 13.11 -8.87 -9.93
N PHE A 66 12.24 -9.88 -9.98
CA PHE A 66 12.60 -11.28 -9.91
C PHE A 66 11.82 -12.12 -10.93
N THR A 67 12.47 -13.09 -11.57
CA THR A 67 11.83 -13.98 -12.56
C THR A 67 11.51 -15.34 -11.96
N VAL A 68 10.25 -15.77 -12.03
CA VAL A 68 9.76 -17.03 -11.46
C VAL A 68 10.40 -18.23 -12.18
N THR A 69 10.99 -19.15 -11.42
CA THR A 69 11.75 -20.29 -11.96
C THR A 69 11.12 -21.67 -11.72
N ALA A 70 9.96 -21.78 -11.05
CA ALA A 70 9.35 -23.08 -10.70
C ALA A 70 7.81 -23.12 -10.76
N ASN A 71 7.27 -24.34 -10.83
CA ASN A 71 5.96 -24.69 -11.42
C ASN A 71 4.85 -25.09 -10.42
N THR A 72 5.15 -25.31 -9.15
CA THR A 72 4.30 -26.26 -8.38
C THR A 72 3.08 -25.67 -7.68
N ALA A 73 2.91 -24.36 -7.62
CA ALA A 73 1.75 -23.75 -6.94
C ALA A 73 1.49 -22.28 -7.33
N THR A 74 1.65 -21.88 -8.59
CA THR A 74 1.65 -20.45 -8.94
C THR A 74 0.31 -19.92 -9.46
N THR A 75 0.00 -18.68 -9.11
CA THR A 75 -0.97 -17.82 -9.84
C THR A 75 -0.44 -17.41 -11.22
N ARG A 76 0.88 -17.48 -11.44
CA ARG A 76 1.58 -17.01 -12.65
C ARG A 76 2.33 -18.11 -13.41
N THR A 77 2.54 -17.94 -14.70
CA THR A 77 3.36 -18.84 -15.53
C THR A 77 4.85 -18.72 -15.19
N ILE A 78 5.60 -19.83 -15.26
CA ILE A 78 7.07 -19.82 -15.15
C ILE A 78 7.67 -18.83 -16.16
N GLY A 79 8.70 -18.09 -15.74
CA GLY A 79 9.30 -17.02 -16.53
C GLY A 79 8.58 -15.68 -16.39
N SER A 80 7.45 -15.62 -15.67
CA SER A 80 6.85 -14.34 -15.29
C SER A 80 7.76 -13.58 -14.34
N THR A 81 7.76 -12.27 -14.47
CA THR A 81 8.43 -11.37 -13.54
C THR A 81 7.49 -11.01 -12.39
N ILE A 82 8.02 -10.97 -11.16
CA ILE A 82 7.39 -10.44 -9.95
C ILE A 82 8.32 -9.38 -9.34
N GLY A 83 7.74 -8.39 -8.69
CA GLY A 83 8.46 -7.28 -8.07
C GLY A 83 7.98 -5.98 -8.67
N SER A 84 7.61 -5.05 -7.80
CA SER A 84 6.89 -3.84 -8.16
C SER A 84 7.56 -2.60 -7.58
N GLY A 85 8.89 -2.56 -7.66
CA GLY A 85 9.65 -1.51 -7.01
C GLY A 85 10.15 -0.40 -7.93
N SER A 86 9.58 0.81 -7.80
CA SER A 86 10.12 2.02 -8.39
C SER A 86 11.58 2.20 -7.96
N VAL A 87 12.53 2.06 -8.89
CA VAL A 87 13.95 2.24 -8.57
C VAL A 87 14.21 3.72 -8.28
N GLY A 88 14.54 4.06 -7.04
CA GLY A 88 14.84 5.42 -6.63
C GLY A 88 13.58 6.18 -6.22
N GLY A 89 13.41 6.39 -4.92
CA GLY A 89 12.39 7.27 -4.35
C GLY A 89 11.68 6.68 -3.14
N THR A 90 10.38 6.47 -3.29
CA THR A 90 9.49 5.92 -2.24
C THR A 90 9.52 4.40 -2.27
N ASN A 91 9.29 3.77 -1.12
CA ASN A 91 9.26 2.31 -0.96
C ASN A 91 8.02 1.63 -1.58
N GLY A 92 7.15 2.41 -2.21
CA GLY A 92 5.95 1.94 -2.88
C GLY A 92 5.02 3.10 -3.23
N THR A 93 4.12 2.85 -4.18
CA THR A 93 3.14 3.83 -4.64
C THR A 93 1.83 3.14 -4.95
N ILE A 94 0.75 3.68 -4.40
CA ILE A 94 -0.63 3.24 -4.64
C ILE A 94 -1.39 4.43 -5.21
N ASN A 95 -1.86 4.32 -6.45
CA ASN A 95 -2.75 5.31 -7.03
C ASN A 95 -4.19 4.84 -6.81
N PHE A 96 -5.04 5.75 -6.35
CA PHE A 96 -6.42 5.45 -6.03
C PHE A 96 -7.32 6.66 -6.27
N SER A 97 -8.60 6.39 -6.53
CA SER A 97 -9.64 7.41 -6.49
C SER A 97 -10.46 7.24 -5.21
N ILE A 98 -10.87 8.34 -4.60
CA ILE A 98 -11.83 8.32 -3.48
C ILE A 98 -13.19 8.85 -3.97
N ASP A 99 -14.28 8.22 -3.52
CA ASP A 99 -15.64 8.70 -3.78
C ASP A 99 -16.13 9.67 -2.68
N THR A 100 -17.37 10.17 -2.81
CA THR A 100 -17.96 11.09 -1.82
C THR A 100 -18.22 10.46 -0.46
N SER A 101 -18.20 9.13 -0.37
CA SER A 101 -18.38 8.37 0.86
C SER A 101 -17.04 7.96 1.50
N GLY A 102 -15.92 8.32 0.89
CA GLY A 102 -14.60 7.97 1.37
C GLY A 102 -14.12 6.59 0.91
N ASN A 103 -14.85 5.89 0.02
CA ASN A 103 -14.42 4.58 -0.48
C ASN A 103 -13.30 4.75 -1.50
N MET A 104 -12.28 3.89 -1.42
CA MET A 104 -11.14 3.87 -2.32
C MET A 104 -11.33 2.85 -3.44
N SER A 105 -11.00 3.24 -4.66
CA SER A 105 -10.79 2.33 -5.79
C SER A 105 -9.35 2.44 -6.26
N ILE A 106 -8.64 1.31 -6.33
CA ILE A 106 -7.19 1.30 -6.61
C ILE A 106 -6.95 1.16 -8.10
N SER A 107 -6.23 2.10 -8.70
CA SER A 107 -5.89 2.11 -10.12
C SER A 107 -4.49 1.56 -10.39
N SER A 108 -3.58 1.62 -9.42
CA SER A 108 -2.29 0.94 -9.49
C SER A 108 -1.72 0.65 -8.11
N PHE A 109 -0.95 -0.42 -8.02
CA PHE A 109 -0.24 -0.82 -6.81
C PHE A 109 1.19 -1.19 -7.18
N ALA A 110 2.15 -0.54 -6.52
CA ALA A 110 3.56 -0.82 -6.63
C ALA A 110 4.17 -0.79 -5.24
N GLN A 111 4.97 -1.81 -4.90
CA GLN A 111 5.64 -1.90 -3.62
C GLN A 111 7.02 -2.50 -3.78
N ASP A 112 7.97 -1.92 -3.06
CA ASP A 112 9.28 -2.52 -2.89
C ASP A 112 9.23 -3.85 -2.14
N SER A 113 10.31 -4.58 -2.33
CA SER A 113 10.53 -5.90 -1.79
C SER A 113 11.01 -5.78 -0.35
N TYR A 114 10.56 -6.67 0.51
CA TYR A 114 11.15 -6.77 1.83
C TYR A 114 12.49 -7.48 1.72
N ILE A 115 13.58 -6.80 2.08
CA ILE A 115 14.92 -7.38 2.00
C ILE A 115 15.33 -8.04 3.31
N ASN A 116 16.23 -9.02 3.23
CA ASN A 116 16.88 -9.65 4.40
C ASN A 116 15.93 -10.33 5.41
N ASN A 117 14.86 -10.97 4.94
CA ASN A 117 13.99 -11.77 5.81
C ASN A 117 14.58 -13.16 6.06
N CYS A 118 13.98 -13.90 7.00
CA CYS A 118 14.41 -15.28 7.32
C CYS A 118 14.38 -16.24 6.11
N CYS A 119 13.62 -15.91 5.06
CA CYS A 119 13.53 -16.67 3.80
C CYS A 119 14.08 -15.87 2.60
N GLY A 120 14.98 -14.92 2.84
CA GLY A 120 15.55 -14.03 1.83
C GLY A 120 14.62 -12.87 1.48
N ASN A 121 14.80 -12.27 0.31
CA ASN A 121 13.97 -11.16 -0.15
C ASN A 121 12.55 -11.63 -0.48
N LEU A 122 11.54 -10.88 -0.05
CA LEU A 122 10.14 -11.09 -0.41
C LEU A 122 9.75 -10.07 -1.49
N TYR A 123 9.58 -10.55 -2.72
CA TYR A 123 9.07 -9.77 -3.83
C TYR A 123 7.55 -9.74 -3.78
N ILE A 124 6.95 -8.56 -3.97
CA ILE A 124 5.50 -8.33 -3.89
C ILE A 124 5.00 -7.78 -5.22
N ASP A 125 3.80 -8.19 -5.62
CA ASP A 125 3.08 -7.70 -6.80
C ASP A 125 1.56 -7.80 -6.60
N ALA A 126 0.78 -7.30 -7.56
CA ALA A 126 -0.67 -7.41 -7.63
C ALA A 126 -1.08 -8.41 -8.73
N ALA A 127 -1.56 -9.59 -8.34
CA ALA A 127 -1.95 -10.66 -9.26
C ALA A 127 -3.12 -10.21 -10.14
N GLY A 128 -2.90 -10.11 -11.45
CA GLY A 128 -3.96 -9.81 -12.40
C GLY A 128 -4.53 -8.39 -12.33
N GLY A 129 -3.88 -7.48 -11.59
CA GLY A 129 -4.26 -6.07 -11.49
C GLY A 129 -4.75 -5.65 -10.11
N THR A 130 -5.41 -4.50 -10.03
CA THR A 130 -5.85 -3.86 -8.77
C THR A 130 -7.36 -3.86 -8.58
N ASP A 131 -8.12 -4.48 -9.49
CA ASP A 131 -9.59 -4.43 -9.52
C ASP A 131 -10.26 -4.96 -8.25
N SER A 132 -9.63 -5.92 -7.57
CA SER A 132 -10.13 -6.48 -6.29
C SER A 132 -9.68 -5.71 -5.06
N MET A 133 -8.70 -4.81 -5.18
CA MET A 133 -8.20 -4.04 -4.05
C MET A 133 -9.20 -2.93 -3.70
N THR A 134 -9.48 -2.79 -2.41
CA THR A 134 -10.46 -1.84 -1.89
C THR A 134 -9.93 -1.13 -0.66
N GLY A 135 -10.60 -0.06 -0.26
CA GLY A 135 -10.28 0.62 0.98
C GLY A 135 -11.27 1.72 1.30
N SER A 136 -10.98 2.46 2.36
CA SER A 136 -11.73 3.65 2.75
C SER A 136 -10.86 4.60 3.57
N ILE A 137 -11.12 5.90 3.44
CA ILE A 137 -10.60 6.94 4.33
C ILE A 137 -11.80 7.68 4.92
N ASP A 138 -11.98 7.60 6.24
CA ASP A 138 -13.11 8.26 6.91
C ASP A 138 -12.84 9.74 7.22
N SER A 139 -13.85 10.44 7.75
CA SER A 139 -13.74 11.87 8.10
C SER A 139 -12.79 12.19 9.26
N SER A 140 -12.29 11.18 9.96
CA SER A 140 -11.29 11.33 11.02
C SER A 140 -9.87 10.97 10.54
N GLY A 141 -9.71 10.67 9.24
CA GLY A 141 -8.44 10.27 8.66
C GLY A 141 -8.11 8.80 8.90
N ASN A 142 -9.06 7.99 9.38
CA ASN A 142 -8.81 6.57 9.54
C ASN A 142 -8.79 5.90 8.18
N VAL A 143 -7.72 5.17 7.91
CA VAL A 143 -7.52 4.44 6.67
C VAL A 143 -7.79 2.96 6.91
N THR A 144 -8.49 2.32 5.99
CA THR A 144 -8.51 0.87 5.84
C THR A 144 -8.20 0.54 4.38
N PHE A 145 -7.28 -0.38 4.14
CA PHE A 145 -6.89 -0.81 2.80
C PHE A 145 -6.80 -2.33 2.76
N THR A 146 -7.60 -2.97 1.91
CA THR A 146 -7.59 -4.42 1.70
C THR A 146 -6.86 -4.74 0.40
N PRO A 147 -5.64 -5.31 0.47
CA PRO A 147 -4.82 -5.59 -0.70
C PRO A 147 -5.23 -6.92 -1.36
N ALA A 148 -6.52 -7.10 -1.67
CA ALA A 148 -6.98 -8.37 -2.24
C ALA A 148 -6.38 -8.60 -3.63
N GLY A 149 -5.82 -9.80 -3.84
CA GLY A 149 -5.04 -10.13 -5.03
C GLY A 149 -3.54 -9.81 -4.91
N ARG A 150 -3.08 -9.25 -3.78
CA ARG A 150 -1.65 -9.08 -3.52
C ARG A 150 -0.99 -10.46 -3.44
N GLU A 151 0.13 -10.59 -4.13
CA GLU A 151 0.89 -11.83 -4.21
C GLU A 151 2.35 -11.59 -3.86
N GLY A 152 3.05 -12.66 -3.51
CA GLY A 152 4.44 -12.60 -3.11
C GLY A 152 5.24 -13.83 -3.50
N LEU A 153 6.57 -13.65 -3.53
CA LEU A 153 7.53 -14.72 -3.68
C LEU A 153 8.76 -14.43 -2.82
N PHE A 154 9.14 -15.37 -1.95
CA PHE A 154 10.45 -15.33 -1.31
C PHE A 154 11.51 -15.88 -2.25
N SER A 155 12.65 -15.17 -2.36
CA SER A 155 13.82 -15.62 -3.13
C SER A 155 14.27 -17.04 -2.77
N ALA A 156 14.24 -17.44 -1.48
CA ALA A 156 14.60 -18.79 -1.06
C ALA A 156 13.66 -19.88 -1.59
N PHE A 157 12.43 -19.53 -2.00
CA PHE A 157 11.43 -20.45 -2.51
C PHE A 157 11.18 -20.29 -4.01
N SER A 158 12.00 -19.51 -4.71
CA SER A 158 11.87 -19.24 -6.15
C SER A 158 11.91 -20.49 -7.03
N THR A 159 12.62 -21.53 -6.59
CA THR A 159 12.73 -22.81 -7.30
C THR A 159 11.75 -23.87 -6.79
N THR A 160 10.94 -23.58 -5.76
CA THR A 160 10.08 -24.58 -5.10
C THR A 160 8.61 -24.18 -5.01
N TRP A 161 8.28 -22.93 -4.65
CA TRP A 161 6.89 -22.53 -4.32
C TRP A 161 6.27 -21.59 -5.34
N GLY A 162 7.09 -20.92 -6.14
CA GLY A 162 6.63 -19.89 -7.06
C GLY A 162 5.75 -18.83 -6.34
N VAL A 163 4.93 -18.09 -7.09
CA VAL A 163 4.17 -16.95 -6.56
C VAL A 163 2.89 -17.41 -5.83
N GLN A 164 2.67 -16.88 -4.63
CA GLN A 164 1.51 -17.18 -3.78
C GLN A 164 0.75 -15.91 -3.39
N GLU A 165 -0.53 -16.04 -3.06
CA GLU A 165 -1.27 -14.95 -2.42
C GLU A 165 -0.58 -14.53 -1.11
N TRP A 166 -0.38 -13.23 -0.94
CA TRP A 166 0.23 -12.63 0.24
C TRP A 166 -0.82 -11.85 1.03
N ASN A 167 -0.63 -11.74 2.35
CA ASN A 167 -1.60 -11.18 3.30
C ASN A 167 -2.95 -11.89 3.36
N ARG A 168 -3.05 -13.15 2.94
CA ARG A 168 -4.28 -13.91 3.07
C ARG A 168 -4.21 -14.85 4.26
N ASP A 169 -5.15 -14.71 5.20
CA ASP A 169 -5.20 -15.55 6.39
C ASP A 169 -5.58 -16.99 6.04
N ASN A 170 -5.06 -17.96 6.81
CA ASN A 170 -5.31 -19.37 6.57
C ASN A 170 -6.71 -19.79 7.07
N ALA A 171 -7.62 -20.19 6.17
CA ALA A 171 -8.91 -20.77 6.56
C ALA A 171 -8.89 -22.30 6.74
N SER A 172 -7.84 -22.99 6.30
CA SER A 172 -7.79 -24.46 6.23
C SER A 172 -7.68 -25.13 7.60
N ASP A 173 -7.19 -24.40 8.61
CA ASP A 173 -7.10 -24.86 10.00
C ASP A 173 -8.39 -24.65 10.81
N GLY A 174 -9.44 -24.09 10.19
CA GLY A 174 -10.72 -23.77 10.82
C GLY A 174 -10.67 -22.58 11.80
N GLN A 175 -9.54 -21.87 11.89
CA GLN A 175 -9.31 -20.78 12.83
C GLN A 175 -9.12 -19.42 12.15
N GLY A 176 -8.73 -19.38 10.86
CA GLY A 176 -8.62 -18.12 10.13
C GLY A 176 -9.77 -17.85 9.17
N SER A 177 -9.78 -16.64 8.61
CA SER A 177 -10.90 -16.14 7.80
C SER A 177 -10.83 -16.54 6.33
N GLY A 178 -9.66 -16.86 5.80
CA GLY A 178 -9.46 -17.02 4.36
C GLY A 178 -9.60 -15.71 3.58
N THR A 179 -9.60 -14.57 4.28
CA THR A 179 -9.68 -13.23 3.68
C THR A 179 -8.31 -12.56 3.71
N PHE A 180 -8.15 -11.53 2.89
CA PHE A 180 -6.97 -10.68 2.97
C PHE A 180 -7.02 -9.86 4.26
N THR A 181 -5.93 -9.85 5.01
CA THR A 181 -5.72 -9.02 6.19
C THR A 181 -5.56 -7.57 5.73
N PRO A 182 -6.42 -6.64 6.18
CA PRO A 182 -6.34 -5.25 5.79
C PRO A 182 -5.17 -4.54 6.50
N PHE A 183 -4.65 -3.52 5.84
CA PHE A 183 -3.92 -2.45 6.50
C PHE A 183 -4.91 -1.47 7.11
N THR A 184 -4.62 -0.99 8.32
CA THR A 184 -5.45 0.02 8.98
C THR A 184 -4.60 1.05 9.74
N SER A 185 -5.06 2.29 9.80
CA SER A 185 -4.50 3.28 10.72
C SER A 185 -4.92 3.05 12.18
N GLY A 186 -5.86 2.13 12.42
CA GLY A 186 -6.28 1.71 13.76
C GLY A 186 -5.39 0.59 14.32
N THR A 187 -5.98 -0.25 15.17
CA THR A 187 -5.28 -1.41 15.72
C THR A 187 -5.49 -2.64 14.85
N ALA A 188 -4.39 -3.27 14.41
CA ALA A 188 -4.39 -4.59 13.79
C ALA A 188 -3.87 -5.61 14.81
N THR A 189 -4.58 -6.74 14.95
CA THR A 189 -4.22 -7.82 15.86
C THR A 189 -4.23 -9.12 15.06
N ASN A 190 -3.12 -9.84 15.09
CA ASN A 190 -3.09 -11.18 14.54
C ASN A 190 -3.78 -12.17 15.48
N ARG A 191 -3.99 -13.41 15.03
CA ARG A 191 -4.53 -14.46 15.90
C ARG A 191 -3.39 -15.18 16.61
N SER A 192 -3.68 -15.71 17.79
CA SER A 192 -2.78 -16.62 18.50
C SER A 192 -2.60 -17.89 17.67
N GLU A 193 -1.36 -18.34 17.50
CA GLU A 193 -1.07 -19.60 16.80
C GLU A 193 -0.36 -20.57 17.73
N LYS A 194 -0.98 -21.73 17.98
CA LYS A 194 -0.45 -22.76 18.89
C LYS A 194 -0.09 -22.16 20.26
N THR A 195 1.19 -22.18 20.62
CA THR A 195 1.70 -21.62 21.89
C THR A 195 2.22 -20.19 21.76
N ILE A 196 2.12 -19.59 20.57
CA ILE A 196 2.59 -18.23 20.29
C ILE A 196 1.42 -17.27 20.52
N PRO A 197 1.52 -16.34 21.49
CA PRO A 197 0.45 -15.40 21.78
C PRO A 197 0.25 -14.42 20.61
N ALA A 198 -0.97 -13.90 20.47
CA ALA A 198 -1.23 -12.78 19.56
C ALA A 198 -0.46 -11.52 20.00
N PHE A 199 -0.18 -10.65 19.06
CA PHE A 199 0.31 -9.29 19.28
C PHE A 199 -0.54 -8.29 18.50
N SER A 200 -0.45 -7.02 18.87
CA SER A 200 -1.19 -5.94 18.22
C SER A 200 -0.26 -4.82 17.83
N LEU A 201 -0.56 -4.20 16.70
CA LEU A 201 0.05 -2.98 16.23
C LEU A 201 -1.02 -1.90 16.13
N THR A 202 -0.65 -0.64 16.33
CA THR A 202 -1.56 0.48 16.15
C THR A 202 -0.91 1.48 15.21
N GLY A 203 -1.61 1.78 14.11
CA GLY A 203 -1.21 2.83 13.19
C GLY A 203 -1.52 4.23 13.73
N SER A 204 -1.46 5.21 12.84
CA SER A 204 -1.88 6.57 13.12
C SER A 204 -2.80 7.06 11.99
N ALA A 205 -3.91 7.69 12.37
CA ALA A 205 -4.80 8.33 11.42
C ALA A 205 -4.04 9.41 10.64
N LEU A 206 -4.53 9.72 9.45
CA LEU A 206 -3.96 10.76 8.62
C LEU A 206 -4.01 12.12 9.32
N ILE A 207 -2.96 12.91 9.14
CA ILE A 207 -2.87 14.32 9.54
C ILE A 207 -2.42 15.15 8.35
N ASP A 208 -2.80 16.43 8.31
CA ASP A 208 -2.36 17.36 7.27
C ASP A 208 -0.84 17.60 7.40
N ASP A 209 -0.13 17.67 6.27
CA ASP A 209 1.32 17.88 6.22
C ASP A 209 1.74 19.35 6.04
N ASP A 210 0.78 20.27 6.12
CA ASP A 210 0.91 21.72 5.90
C ASP A 210 1.38 22.11 4.48
N SER A 211 1.50 21.13 3.57
CA SER A 211 1.95 21.28 2.19
C SER A 211 0.87 20.88 1.18
N GLY A 212 -0.36 20.63 1.64
CA GLY A 212 -1.50 20.21 0.83
C GLY A 212 -1.59 18.69 0.62
N GLY A 213 -0.82 17.92 1.38
CA GLY A 213 -0.90 16.47 1.48
C GLY A 213 -1.28 16.00 2.88
N TRP A 214 -1.15 14.70 3.10
CA TRP A 214 -1.43 14.05 4.38
C TRP A 214 -0.36 13.02 4.70
N THR A 215 -0.11 12.79 5.98
CA THR A 215 0.78 11.72 6.44
C THR A 215 0.12 10.88 7.50
N GLY A 216 0.52 9.62 7.62
CA GLY A 216 0.03 8.71 8.66
C GLY A 216 0.76 7.38 8.63
N THR A 217 0.31 6.43 9.45
CA THR A 217 0.89 5.09 9.52
C THR A 217 -0.23 4.07 9.44
N ILE A 218 -0.14 3.13 8.51
CA ILE A 218 -1.07 2.00 8.45
C ILE A 218 -0.35 0.70 8.79
N VAL A 219 -1.03 -0.19 9.50
CA VAL A 219 -0.47 -1.43 10.02
C VAL A 219 -1.30 -2.62 9.59
N SER A 220 -0.65 -3.75 9.35
CA SER A 220 -1.26 -5.05 9.15
C SER A 220 -0.58 -6.05 10.09
N ALA A 221 -1.37 -6.86 10.77
CA ALA A 221 -0.89 -7.96 11.60
C ALA A 221 -1.78 -9.17 11.32
N GLY A 222 -1.17 -10.26 10.88
CA GLY A 222 -1.91 -11.44 10.45
C GLY A 222 -1.11 -12.72 10.60
N ASN A 223 -1.65 -13.78 10.02
CA ASN A 223 -1.02 -15.09 9.96
C ASN A 223 -0.93 -15.50 8.49
N VAL A 224 0.20 -16.06 8.08
CA VAL A 224 0.41 -16.46 6.70
C VAL A 224 -0.51 -17.64 6.34
N GLY A 225 -1.08 -17.60 5.14
CA GLY A 225 -2.00 -18.61 4.62
C GLY A 225 -1.38 -19.98 4.35
N SER A 226 -2.22 -21.02 4.29
CA SER A 226 -1.81 -22.41 4.04
C SER A 226 -1.17 -22.65 2.66
N SER A 227 -1.38 -21.74 1.71
CA SER A 227 -0.71 -21.72 0.40
C SER A 227 0.82 -21.63 0.52
N TRP A 228 1.34 -21.20 1.67
CA TRP A 228 2.78 -21.15 1.96
C TRP A 228 3.31 -22.41 2.66
N THR A 229 2.76 -23.59 2.34
CA THR A 229 3.19 -24.91 2.87
C THR A 229 3.76 -25.80 1.78
N PHE A 230 4.90 -26.45 2.03
CA PHE A 230 5.45 -27.48 1.13
C PHE A 230 6.05 -28.67 1.87
N ASN A 231 5.62 -29.88 1.51
CA ASN A 231 6.10 -31.13 2.10
C ASN A 231 6.02 -31.14 3.65
N GLY A 232 4.99 -30.50 4.22
CA GLY A 232 4.78 -30.42 5.67
C GLY A 232 5.63 -29.38 6.41
N THR A 233 6.47 -28.62 5.71
CA THR A 233 7.25 -27.50 6.25
C THR A 233 6.86 -26.22 5.52
N GLY A 234 6.53 -25.14 6.22
CA GLY A 234 5.92 -23.98 5.61
C GLY A 234 5.98 -22.73 6.48
N LEU A 235 5.56 -21.61 5.88
CA LEU A 235 5.24 -20.39 6.61
C LEU A 235 3.79 -20.40 7.13
N ASP A 236 3.04 -21.49 6.92
CA ASP A 236 1.65 -21.58 7.36
C ASP A 236 1.45 -21.24 8.83
N ASN A 237 0.46 -20.38 9.06
CA ASN A 237 0.10 -19.76 10.32
C ASN A 237 1.23 -18.97 11.03
N ILE A 238 2.39 -18.77 10.40
CA ILE A 238 3.41 -17.90 10.97
C ILE A 238 2.82 -16.50 11.06
N GLN A 239 2.86 -15.98 12.28
CA GLN A 239 2.45 -14.62 12.58
C GLN A 239 3.39 -13.63 11.89
N TYR A 240 2.84 -12.62 11.25
CA TYR A 240 3.60 -11.56 10.60
C TYR A 240 3.03 -10.18 10.92
N SER A 241 3.85 -9.16 10.70
CA SER A 241 3.37 -7.78 10.68
C SER A 241 4.06 -6.91 9.65
N GLU A 242 3.32 -5.90 9.20
CA GLU A 242 3.74 -4.86 8.30
C GLU A 242 3.30 -3.51 8.86
N VAL A 243 4.21 -2.54 8.85
CA VAL A 243 3.94 -1.14 9.18
C VAL A 243 4.36 -0.31 7.98
N TRP A 244 3.49 0.54 7.48
CA TRP A 244 3.77 1.47 6.39
C TRP A 244 3.59 2.90 6.88
N ASP A 245 4.66 3.68 6.81
CA ASP A 245 4.54 5.13 6.89
C ASP A 245 4.12 5.63 5.52
N ILE A 246 3.04 6.39 5.46
CA ILE A 246 2.41 6.80 4.22
C ILE A 246 2.34 8.32 4.11
N SER A 247 2.47 8.82 2.88
CA SER A 247 2.14 10.18 2.48
C SER A 247 1.14 10.15 1.34
N ILE A 248 0.05 10.90 1.46
CA ILE A 248 -0.98 11.01 0.43
C ILE A 248 -0.91 12.41 -0.16
N THR A 249 -0.94 12.50 -1.48
CA THR A 249 -1.03 13.76 -2.21
C THR A 249 -2.12 13.65 -3.27
N ALA A 250 -2.78 14.77 -3.58
CA ALA A 250 -3.70 14.81 -4.70
C ALA A 250 -2.95 14.51 -6.00
N ALA A 251 -3.49 13.64 -6.84
CA ALA A 251 -2.90 13.36 -8.13
C ALA A 251 -2.87 14.64 -8.97
N PRO A 252 -1.75 14.96 -9.65
CA PRO A 252 -1.68 16.15 -10.46
C PRO A 252 -2.75 16.08 -11.55
N ALA A 253 -3.58 17.12 -11.65
CA ALA A 253 -4.57 17.22 -12.71
C ALA A 253 -3.85 17.13 -14.06
N VAL A 254 -4.03 16.02 -14.78
CA VAL A 254 -3.41 15.81 -16.09
C VAL A 254 -4.09 16.77 -17.07
N PRO A 255 -3.39 17.80 -17.58
CA PRO A 255 -4.02 18.72 -18.52
C PRO A 255 -4.41 17.94 -19.77
N VAL A 256 -5.70 17.96 -20.12
CA VAL A 256 -6.14 17.36 -21.38
C VAL A 256 -5.40 18.08 -22.51
N PRO A 257 -4.59 17.39 -23.32
CA PRO A 257 -3.78 18.05 -24.33
C PRO A 257 -4.65 18.88 -25.26
N ALA A 258 -4.19 20.07 -25.64
CA ALA A 258 -4.87 20.90 -26.64
C ALA A 258 -5.13 20.13 -27.95
N ALA A 259 -4.33 19.09 -28.22
CA ALA A 259 -4.53 18.15 -29.30
C ALA A 259 -5.93 17.51 -29.30
N VAL A 260 -6.55 17.20 -28.15
CA VAL A 260 -7.91 16.64 -28.12
C VAL A 260 -8.93 17.63 -28.67
N TRP A 261 -8.79 18.91 -28.34
CA TRP A 261 -9.63 19.98 -28.87
C TRP A 261 -9.39 20.24 -30.36
N LEU A 262 -8.13 20.22 -30.79
CA LEU A 262 -7.76 20.36 -32.21
C LEU A 262 -8.21 19.17 -33.05
N PHE A 263 -8.10 17.96 -32.52
CA PHE A 263 -8.51 16.74 -33.20
C PHE A 263 -10.05 16.66 -33.28
N GLY A 264 -10.75 17.02 -32.20
CA GLY A 264 -12.21 17.11 -32.20
C GLY A 264 -12.75 18.13 -33.22
N SER A 265 -12.16 19.34 -33.25
CA SER A 265 -12.56 20.37 -34.22
C SER A 265 -12.18 20.02 -35.66
N GLY A 266 -10.99 19.42 -35.87
CA GLY A 266 -10.56 18.93 -37.17
C GLY A 266 -11.46 17.82 -37.72
N LEU A 267 -11.86 16.86 -36.88
CA LEU A 267 -12.77 15.78 -37.26
C LEU A 267 -14.16 16.30 -37.63
N LEU A 268 -14.72 17.23 -36.84
CA LEU A 268 -15.98 17.89 -37.16
C LEU A 268 -15.91 18.67 -38.49
N GLY A 269 -14.78 19.34 -38.74
CA GLY A 269 -14.50 19.98 -40.02
C GLY A 269 -14.53 19.00 -41.19
N LEU A 270 -13.84 17.86 -41.06
CA LEU A 270 -13.82 16.81 -42.08
C LEU A 270 -15.20 16.20 -42.34
N ILE A 271 -15.99 15.94 -41.29
CA ILE A 271 -17.38 15.46 -41.43
C ILE A 271 -18.24 16.50 -42.18
N GLY A 272 -18.06 17.78 -41.89
CA GLY A 272 -18.73 18.88 -42.59
C GLY A 272 -18.41 18.90 -44.10
N VAL A 273 -17.14 18.71 -44.45
CA VAL A 273 -16.69 18.61 -45.86
C VAL A 273 -17.27 17.38 -46.54
N ALA A 274 -17.26 16.22 -45.86
CA ALA A 274 -17.78 14.97 -46.40
C ALA A 274 -19.30 15.05 -46.71
N ARG A 275 -20.08 15.73 -45.86
CA ARG A 275 -21.53 15.92 -46.09
C ARG A 275 -21.83 16.79 -47.32
N ARG A 276 -21.04 17.83 -47.58
CA ARG A 276 -21.26 18.70 -48.76
C ARG A 276 -21.09 17.94 -50.06
N ARG A 277 -20.18 16.96 -50.11
CA ARG A 277 -19.94 16.13 -51.31
C ARG A 277 -21.07 15.16 -51.66
N LYS A 278 -22.04 14.95 -50.77
CA LYS A 278 -23.21 14.08 -51.04
C LYS A 278 -24.41 14.80 -51.66
N HIS A 279 -24.38 16.13 -51.68
CA HIS A 279 -25.46 16.98 -52.19
C HIS A 279 -25.09 17.74 -53.48
N ILE A 280 -23.95 17.40 -54.07
CA ILE A 280 -23.49 17.84 -55.40
C ILE A 280 -23.40 16.58 -56.25
#